data_AF-A0A410Q4T8-F1
#
_entry.id   AF-A0A410Q4T8-F1
#
_cell.length_a   1.000
_cell.length_b   1.000
_cell.length_c   1.000
_cell.angle_alpha   90.00
_cell.angle_beta   90.00
_cell.angle_gamma   90.00
#
_symmetry.space_group_name_H-M   'P 1'
#
loop_
_entity.id
_entity.type
_entity.pdbx_description
1 polymer ?
#
loop_
_entity_poly.entity_id
_entity_poly.type
_entity_poly.pdbx_seq_one_letter_code
_entity_poly.pdbx_strand_id
1 'polypeptide(L)'
;MSTKGWEKRSVSEPQSETVVRGPREGFTENLRTNTSLIRRKIRNEHLRVDHMTVGRKTQTDICLIYLDGVADPQVVDTVKYRIGHLDVDSILESGYIEEYIDDAPFSPFATIGYSEKPDVVAARILEGRTAIVVDGTPFVLTAPMLFIESFQTAEDYYTRPLYASLTRILRFVAFLIAVFGPAVYISLTAFHQELLPTTLLFTIAKAREGTPFPAFVEALIMLFAFEILREAGIRLPRPVGQAIGLVGAAVLGATGAGIFGSLSEGVENMVHITGKVEPVMKNHEIYTDCFGVYKNAFTAWKDAKIYDKLSAVCLKHWG
;
A
#
# COMPACT_ATOMS: atom_id res chain seq x y z
N MET A 1 11.41 38.92 16.02
CA MET A 1 10.56 37.72 16.03
C MET A 1 9.16 38.12 15.61
N SER A 2 8.70 37.70 14.42
CA SER A 2 7.32 37.95 13.99
C SER A 2 6.40 36.92 14.63
N THR A 3 5.60 37.33 15.61
CA THR A 3 4.54 36.52 16.24
C THR A 3 3.28 36.59 15.40
N LYS A 4 3.31 36.03 14.18
CA LYS A 4 2.08 35.71 13.44
C LYS A 4 1.46 34.46 14.08
N GLY A 5 0.61 34.66 15.08
CA GLY A 5 -0.15 33.60 15.75
C GLY A 5 -1.42 33.30 14.96
N TRP A 6 -1.32 32.43 13.95
CA TRP A 6 -2.51 31.82 13.35
C TRP A 6 -3.02 30.75 14.31
N GLU A 7 -4.34 30.54 14.38
CA GLU A 7 -4.91 29.47 15.17
C GLU A 7 -4.39 28.13 14.63
N LYS A 8 -3.76 27.32 15.50
CA LYS A 8 -3.15 26.05 15.12
C LYS A 8 -3.94 24.91 15.73
N ARG A 9 -4.16 23.86 14.95
CA ARG A 9 -4.70 22.60 15.45
C ARG A 9 -3.84 22.09 16.61
N SER A 10 -4.48 21.67 17.69
CA SER A 10 -3.80 21.04 18.81
C SER A 10 -3.31 19.64 18.41
N VAL A 11 -2.23 19.18 19.04
CA VAL A 11 -1.73 17.81 18.86
C VAL A 11 -2.80 16.84 19.37
N SER A 12 -3.46 16.15 18.45
CA SER A 12 -4.54 15.20 18.71
C SER A 12 -4.15 13.79 18.28
N GLU A 13 -5.03 12.81 18.52
CA GLU A 13 -4.87 11.47 17.99
C GLU A 13 -4.88 11.50 16.45
N PRO A 14 -3.90 10.84 15.78
CA PRO A 14 -3.86 10.78 14.33
C PRO A 14 -5.08 10.02 13.81
N GLN A 15 -5.74 10.58 12.81
CA GLN A 15 -6.92 9.93 12.24
C GLN A 15 -6.52 8.77 11.33
N SER A 16 -5.39 8.86 10.62
CA SER A 16 -4.95 7.81 9.71
C SER A 16 -4.36 6.60 10.44
N GLU A 17 -3.60 6.83 11.51
CA GLU A 17 -2.82 5.79 12.22
C GLU A 17 -3.22 5.64 13.70
N THR A 18 -4.48 5.21 13.92
CA THR A 18 -4.99 4.93 15.27
C THR A 18 -4.33 3.68 15.86
N VAL A 19 -3.83 3.79 17.10
CA VAL A 19 -3.15 2.70 17.81
C VAL A 19 -3.86 2.37 19.12
N VAL A 20 -4.00 1.08 19.42
CA VAL A 20 -4.48 0.57 20.71
C VAL A 20 -3.42 0.81 21.79
N ARG A 21 -2.13 0.67 21.43
CA ARG A 21 -1.00 0.81 22.37
C ARG A 21 0.13 1.64 21.75
N GLY A 22 0.62 2.62 22.51
CA GLY A 22 1.73 3.50 22.11
C GLY A 22 1.38 4.99 22.26
N PRO A 23 2.30 5.90 21.86
CA PRO A 23 2.02 7.32 21.81
C PRO A 23 0.85 7.62 20.87
N ARG A 24 -0.09 8.46 21.30
CA ARG A 24 -1.23 8.90 20.48
C ARG A 24 -1.04 10.28 19.87
N GLU A 25 0.14 10.87 19.99
CA GLU A 25 0.43 12.17 19.39
C GLU A 25 0.50 12.02 17.86
N GLY A 26 -0.26 12.82 17.13
CA GLY A 26 -0.13 13.01 15.68
C GLY A 26 0.60 14.31 15.34
N PHE A 27 1.19 14.37 14.15
CA PHE A 27 1.65 15.63 13.57
C PHE A 27 0.47 16.58 13.28
N THR A 28 0.78 17.86 13.13
CA THR A 28 -0.19 18.90 12.76
C THR A 28 0.27 19.60 11.48
N GLU A 29 -0.50 20.55 10.98
CA GLU A 29 -0.19 21.26 9.74
C GLU A 29 0.93 22.30 9.93
N ASN A 30 1.48 22.44 11.15
CA ASN A 30 2.49 23.46 11.45
C ASN A 30 3.91 22.88 11.53
N LEU A 31 4.79 23.34 10.65
CA LEU A 31 6.19 22.90 10.56
C LEU A 31 6.97 22.98 11.89
N ARG A 32 6.78 24.07 12.65
CA ARG A 32 7.50 24.29 13.91
C ARG A 32 7.02 23.34 15.01
N THR A 33 5.72 23.07 15.07
CA THR A 33 5.15 22.08 16.00
C THR A 33 5.70 20.69 15.66
N ASN A 34 5.67 20.30 14.38
CA ASN A 34 6.15 18.99 13.93
C ASN A 34 7.63 18.77 14.21
N THR A 35 8.47 19.76 13.87
CA THR A 35 9.92 19.70 14.17
C THR A 35 10.17 19.59 15.68
N SER A 36 9.37 20.27 16.50
CA SER A 36 9.46 20.19 17.96
C SER A 36 9.05 18.82 18.50
N LEU A 37 8.03 18.17 17.92
CA LEU A 37 7.60 16.82 18.29
C LEU A 37 8.72 15.79 18.05
N ILE A 38 9.40 15.89 16.89
CA ILE A 38 10.55 15.01 16.56
C ILE A 38 11.70 15.25 17.55
N ARG A 39 12.07 16.51 17.78
CA ARG A 39 13.18 16.89 18.68
C ARG A 39 12.92 16.53 20.15
N ARG A 40 11.66 16.47 20.59
CA ARG A 40 11.30 15.99 21.94
C ARG A 40 11.57 14.50 22.11
N LYS A 41 11.44 13.71 21.04
CA LYS A 41 11.69 12.26 21.03
C LYS A 41 13.18 11.93 20.82
N ILE A 42 13.86 12.62 19.90
CA ILE A 42 15.30 12.46 19.66
C ILE A 42 16.07 13.59 20.34
N ARG A 43 16.59 13.29 21.53
CA ARG A 43 17.44 14.21 22.31
C ARG A 43 18.91 13.96 21.99
N ASN A 44 19.32 14.31 20.78
CA ASN A 44 20.70 14.15 20.30
C ASN A 44 21.19 15.46 19.65
N GLU A 45 22.42 15.86 19.94
CA GLU A 45 23.07 17.05 19.36
C GLU A 45 23.38 16.88 17.87
N HIS A 46 23.56 15.63 17.43
CA HIS A 46 23.79 15.27 16.04
C HIS A 46 22.51 15.27 15.18
N LEU A 47 21.34 15.55 15.76
CA LEU A 47 20.11 15.71 14.99
C LEU A 47 20.16 17.02 14.20
N ARG A 48 20.34 16.92 12.89
CA ARG A 48 20.39 18.06 11.97
C ARG A 48 18.99 18.38 11.46
N VAL A 49 18.74 19.68 11.29
CA VAL A 49 17.51 20.22 10.74
C VAL A 49 17.91 21.28 9.72
N ASP A 50 17.79 20.94 8.44
CA ASP A 50 18.11 21.83 7.33
C ASP A 50 16.80 22.46 6.83
N HIS A 51 16.72 23.79 6.90
CA HIS A 51 15.57 24.55 6.43
C HIS A 51 15.74 24.92 4.95
N MET A 52 14.69 24.68 4.17
CA MET A 52 14.63 24.97 2.74
C MET A 52 13.27 25.61 2.42
N THR A 53 13.21 26.43 1.37
CA THR A 53 11.96 27.02 0.88
C THR A 53 11.80 26.66 -0.58
N VAL A 54 10.64 26.12 -0.95
CA VAL A 54 10.40 25.57 -2.30
C VAL A 54 9.05 26.07 -2.85
N GLY A 55 9.00 26.28 -4.16
CA GLY A 55 7.80 26.73 -4.87
C GLY A 55 7.84 28.22 -5.24
N ARG A 56 7.58 28.54 -6.52
CA ARG A 56 7.66 29.91 -7.06
C ARG A 56 6.61 30.87 -6.49
N LYS A 57 5.38 30.37 -6.29
CA LYS A 57 4.23 31.18 -5.85
C LYS A 57 3.96 30.99 -4.36
N THR A 58 4.02 29.77 -3.85
CA THR A 58 3.70 29.48 -2.45
C THR A 58 4.85 29.72 -1.49
N GLN A 59 6.11 29.62 -1.96
CA GLN A 59 7.30 29.70 -1.12
C GLN A 59 7.14 28.87 0.17
N THR A 60 6.81 27.59 0.00
CA THR A 60 6.49 26.68 1.10
C THR A 60 7.76 26.29 1.86
N ASP A 61 7.74 26.42 3.18
CA ASP A 61 8.86 26.03 4.03
C ASP A 61 8.90 24.51 4.24
N ILE A 62 10.08 23.93 4.09
CA ILE A 62 10.38 22.50 4.22
C ILE A 62 11.56 22.34 5.18
N CYS A 63 11.49 21.33 6.04
CA CYS A 63 12.62 20.91 6.89
C CYS A 63 13.06 19.51 6.50
N LEU A 64 14.34 19.35 6.15
CA LEU A 64 15.00 18.05 6.07
C LEU A 64 15.64 17.73 7.42
N ILE A 65 15.25 16.62 8.03
CA ILE A 65 15.71 16.18 9.35
C ILE A 65 16.40 14.83 9.22
N TYR A 66 17.61 14.73 9.76
CA TYR A 66 18.39 13.49 9.74
C TYR A 66 19.35 13.45 10.93
N LEU A 67 19.87 12.26 11.25
CA LEU A 67 20.84 12.07 12.31
C LEU A 67 22.25 11.95 11.71
N ASP A 68 23.07 12.96 11.94
CA ASP A 68 24.46 13.04 11.49
C ASP A 68 25.30 11.90 12.10
N GLY A 69 26.01 11.15 11.25
CA GLY A 69 26.77 9.95 11.63
C GLY A 69 25.97 8.63 11.65
N VAL A 70 24.65 8.66 11.46
CA VAL A 70 23.81 7.44 11.31
C VAL A 70 23.17 7.37 9.94
N ALA A 71 22.68 8.51 9.43
CA ALA A 71 22.16 8.59 8.07
C ALA A 71 23.29 8.48 7.04
N ASP A 72 23.01 7.79 5.93
CA ASP A 72 23.93 7.72 4.80
C ASP A 72 24.06 9.11 4.15
N PRO A 73 25.27 9.71 4.12
CA PRO A 73 25.47 11.02 3.53
C PRO A 73 25.05 11.08 2.05
N GLN A 74 25.21 10.00 1.29
CA GLN A 74 24.82 9.97 -0.13
C GLN A 74 23.31 10.15 -0.30
N VAL A 75 22.52 9.53 0.59
CA VAL A 75 21.06 9.67 0.60
C VAL A 75 20.68 11.10 0.97
N VAL A 76 21.27 11.64 2.03
CA VAL A 76 21.01 13.02 2.49
C VAL A 76 21.30 14.03 1.39
N ASP A 77 22.46 13.91 0.74
CA ASP A 77 22.88 14.82 -0.33
C ASP A 77 21.97 14.70 -1.56
N THR A 78 21.54 13.48 -1.91
CA THR A 78 20.62 13.24 -3.03
C THR A 78 19.26 13.89 -2.77
N VAL A 79 18.69 13.68 -1.58
CA VAL A 79 17.40 14.28 -1.19
C VAL A 79 17.51 15.80 -1.18
N LYS A 80 18.58 16.35 -0.59
CA LYS A 80 18.83 17.79 -0.54
C LYS A 80 19.00 18.39 -1.93
N TYR A 81 19.71 17.71 -2.81
CA TYR A 81 19.87 18.10 -4.20
C TYR A 81 18.53 18.13 -4.93
N ARG A 82 17.72 17.06 -4.84
CA ARG A 82 16.41 16.97 -5.51
C ARG A 82 15.43 18.04 -5.04
N ILE A 83 15.32 18.24 -3.72
CA ILE A 83 14.45 19.29 -3.15
C ILE A 83 14.95 20.68 -3.56
N GLY A 84 16.26 20.90 -3.59
CA GLY A 84 16.85 22.20 -3.93
C GLY A 84 16.71 22.60 -5.41
N HIS A 85 16.58 21.63 -6.32
CA HIS A 85 16.42 21.86 -7.77
C HIS A 85 14.96 21.81 -8.24
N LEU A 86 14.02 21.76 -7.31
CA LEU A 86 12.60 21.64 -7.61
C LEU A 86 12.04 22.97 -8.17
N ASP A 87 11.76 23.04 -9.47
CA ASP A 87 11.06 24.17 -10.10
C ASP A 87 9.57 23.89 -10.26
N VAL A 88 8.81 24.12 -9.18
CA VAL A 88 7.35 23.97 -9.14
C VAL A 88 6.66 25.29 -8.81
N ASP A 89 5.44 25.47 -9.31
CA ASP A 89 4.65 26.68 -9.01
C ASP A 89 4.23 26.76 -7.55
N SER A 90 3.75 25.64 -6.99
CA SER A 90 3.15 25.59 -5.67
C SER A 90 3.26 24.20 -5.05
N ILE A 91 3.49 24.14 -3.74
CA ILE A 91 3.42 22.91 -2.95
C ILE A 91 2.30 23.10 -1.92
N LEU A 92 1.25 22.30 -2.06
CA LEU A 92 0.08 22.31 -1.16
C LEU A 92 0.05 21.10 -0.22
N GLU A 93 0.71 20.00 -0.60
CA GLU A 93 0.72 18.75 0.14
C GLU A 93 2.08 18.06 0.01
N SER A 94 2.44 17.23 1.00
CA SER A 94 3.68 16.43 0.98
C SER A 94 3.75 15.47 -0.20
N GLY A 95 2.62 14.95 -0.69
CA GLY A 95 2.59 14.04 -1.84
C GLY A 95 3.18 14.65 -3.12
N TYR A 96 3.17 15.99 -3.25
CA TYR A 96 3.77 16.64 -4.41
C TYR A 96 5.28 16.45 -4.38
N ILE A 97 5.89 16.61 -3.19
CA ILE A 97 7.33 16.39 -3.03
C ILE A 97 7.67 14.93 -3.22
N GLU A 98 6.84 14.01 -2.71
CA GLU A 98 7.00 12.56 -2.87
C GLU A 98 7.22 12.18 -4.34
N GLU A 99 6.37 12.65 -5.25
CA GLU A 99 6.48 12.37 -6.69
C GLU A 99 7.81 12.83 -7.30
N TYR A 100 8.35 13.97 -6.86
CA TYR A 100 9.59 14.53 -7.41
C TYR A 100 10.87 13.96 -6.78
N ILE A 101 10.79 13.44 -5.55
CA ILE A 101 11.93 12.84 -4.87
C ILE A 101 11.99 11.33 -5.03
N ASP A 102 10.97 10.69 -5.62
CA ASP A 102 10.96 9.25 -5.88
C ASP A 102 12.09 8.82 -6.83
N ASP A 103 12.79 7.74 -6.47
CA ASP A 103 13.83 7.13 -7.30
C ASP A 103 13.27 6.38 -8.51
N ALA A 104 12.06 5.81 -8.37
CA ALA A 104 11.50 4.90 -9.35
C ALA A 104 9.99 5.14 -9.50
N PRO A 105 9.58 6.19 -10.24
CA PRO A 105 8.16 6.55 -10.38
C PRO A 105 7.31 5.51 -11.11
N PHE A 106 7.94 4.55 -11.80
CA PHE A 106 7.26 3.41 -12.45
C PHE A 106 7.35 2.11 -11.64
N SER A 107 7.90 2.17 -10.43
CA SER A 107 7.98 1.01 -9.54
C SER A 107 6.64 0.83 -8.84
N PRO A 108 6.09 -0.39 -8.80
CA PRO A 108 4.91 -0.69 -7.99
C PRO A 108 5.20 -0.63 -6.48
N PHE A 109 6.47 -0.51 -6.10
CA PHE A 109 6.91 -0.40 -4.72
C PHE A 109 7.32 1.03 -4.41
N ALA A 110 6.69 1.59 -3.37
CA ALA A 110 7.03 2.89 -2.82
C ALA A 110 8.47 2.92 -2.30
N THR A 111 9.25 3.91 -2.71
CA THR A 111 10.60 4.18 -2.21
C THR A 111 10.62 5.24 -1.09
N ILE A 112 9.49 5.92 -0.90
CA ILE A 112 9.28 6.94 0.11
C ILE A 112 8.11 6.50 0.99
N GLY A 113 8.28 6.61 2.29
CA GLY A 113 7.22 6.37 3.26
C GLY A 113 6.66 7.67 3.78
N TYR A 114 5.44 7.65 4.30
CA TYR A 114 4.88 8.77 5.06
C TYR A 114 4.27 8.29 6.37
N SER A 115 4.19 9.20 7.35
CA SER A 115 3.61 8.90 8.65
C SER A 115 2.99 10.14 9.29
N GLU A 116 1.80 9.98 9.88
CA GLU A 116 1.17 11.01 10.74
C GLU A 116 1.73 10.94 12.18
N LYS A 117 2.48 9.88 12.51
CA LYS A 117 3.00 9.60 13.86
C LYS A 117 4.44 10.10 14.06
N PRO A 118 4.71 10.98 15.04
CA PRO A 118 6.07 11.47 15.30
C PRO A 118 7.01 10.42 15.91
N ASP A 119 6.48 9.44 16.63
CA ASP A 119 7.24 8.32 17.19
C ASP A 119 7.78 7.38 16.11
N VAL A 120 6.97 7.08 15.09
CA VAL A 120 7.39 6.29 13.93
C VAL A 120 8.50 7.01 13.18
N VAL A 121 8.32 8.30 12.86
CA VAL A 121 9.35 9.09 12.18
C VAL A 121 10.63 9.17 13.00
N ALA A 122 10.53 9.36 14.32
CA ALA A 122 11.71 9.37 15.18
C ALA A 122 12.46 8.03 15.15
N ALA A 123 11.75 6.89 15.18
CA ALA A 123 12.37 5.58 15.04
C ALA A 123 13.05 5.43 13.67
N ARG A 124 12.39 5.87 12.59
CA ARG A 124 12.95 5.82 11.23
C ARG A 124 14.24 6.65 11.10
N ILE A 125 14.30 7.83 11.70
CA ILE A 125 15.52 8.67 11.75
C ILE A 125 16.64 7.99 12.54
N LEU A 126 16.31 7.34 13.67
CA LEU A 126 17.28 6.60 14.48
C LEU A 126 17.83 5.35 13.76
N GLU A 127 17.06 4.79 12.83
CA GLU A 127 17.49 3.71 11.94
C GLU A 127 18.32 4.22 10.73
N GLY A 128 18.59 5.53 10.64
CA GLY A 128 19.43 6.12 9.58
C GLY A 128 18.67 6.65 8.37
N ARG A 129 17.33 6.77 8.44
CA ARG A 129 16.54 7.40 7.37
C ARG A 129 16.50 8.92 7.53
N THR A 130 16.23 9.61 6.43
CA THR A 130 15.92 11.04 6.41
C THR A 130 14.42 11.26 6.56
N ALA A 131 14.03 12.38 7.15
CA ALA A 131 12.64 12.80 7.27
C ALA A 131 12.45 14.18 6.65
N ILE A 132 11.38 14.35 5.87
CA ILE A 132 11.04 15.60 5.18
C ILE A 132 9.71 16.08 5.74
N VAL A 133 9.75 17.21 6.44
CA VAL A 133 8.58 17.86 7.03
C VAL A 133 8.21 19.05 6.16
N VAL A 134 6.96 19.11 5.74
CA VAL A 134 6.45 20.15 4.84
C VAL A 134 5.42 20.98 5.61
N ASP A 135 5.50 22.31 5.51
CA ASP A 135 4.49 23.17 6.16
C ASP A 135 3.13 23.04 5.45
N GLY A 136 2.05 22.98 6.24
CA GLY A 136 0.68 22.84 5.73
C GLY A 136 0.11 21.42 5.71
N THR A 137 0.89 20.38 6.03
CA THR A 137 0.44 18.98 6.04
C THR A 137 0.75 18.28 7.37
N PRO A 138 -0.15 17.41 7.87
CA PRO A 138 0.08 16.58 9.05
C PRO A 138 0.88 15.31 8.73
N PHE A 139 1.39 15.13 7.51
CA PHE A 139 2.20 13.98 7.14
C PHE A 139 3.67 14.35 6.98
N VAL A 140 4.54 13.49 7.49
CA VAL A 140 5.99 13.62 7.33
C VAL A 140 6.49 12.47 6.47
N LEU A 141 7.24 12.80 5.42
CA LEU A 141 7.84 11.81 4.53
C LEU A 141 9.14 11.28 5.15
N THR A 142 9.47 10.03 4.85
CA THR A 142 10.72 9.36 5.26
C THR A 142 11.35 8.65 4.08
N ALA A 143 12.66 8.83 3.87
CA ALA A 143 13.39 8.23 2.77
C ALA A 143 14.77 7.70 3.22
N PRO A 144 15.23 6.54 2.70
CA PRO A 144 14.49 5.61 1.84
C PRO A 144 13.53 4.72 2.64
N MET A 145 12.42 4.31 2.04
CA MET A 145 11.53 3.27 2.55
C MET A 145 11.86 1.93 1.88
N LEU A 146 12.01 0.88 2.69
CA LEU A 146 12.16 -0.49 2.20
C LEU A 146 10.81 -1.19 2.11
N PHE A 147 10.61 -2.04 1.11
CA PHE A 147 9.37 -2.81 0.94
C PHE A 147 8.98 -3.63 2.19
N ILE A 148 9.97 -4.17 2.92
CA ILE A 148 9.77 -4.93 4.15
C ILE A 148 9.07 -4.11 5.25
N GLU A 149 9.21 -2.78 5.22
CA GLU A 149 8.60 -1.86 6.19
C GLU A 149 7.09 -1.76 6.03
N SER A 150 6.57 -2.03 4.82
CA SER A 150 5.13 -2.06 4.55
C SER A 150 4.41 -3.11 5.40
N PHE A 151 5.11 -4.19 5.77
CA PHE A 151 4.58 -5.26 6.63
C PHE A 151 4.73 -4.98 8.13
N GLN A 152 5.28 -3.82 8.50
CA GLN A 152 5.50 -3.42 9.88
C GLN A 152 4.49 -2.36 10.30
N THR A 153 4.02 -2.45 11.54
CA THR A 153 3.21 -1.40 12.16
C THR A 153 3.94 -0.82 13.36
N ALA A 154 3.59 0.42 13.75
CA ALA A 154 4.15 1.06 14.95
C ALA A 154 3.94 0.19 16.21
N GLU A 155 2.81 -0.51 16.29
CA GLU A 155 2.46 -1.37 17.42
C GLU A 155 3.35 -2.61 17.57
N ASP A 156 3.93 -3.10 16.46
CA ASP A 156 4.82 -4.26 16.49
C ASP A 156 6.05 -3.97 17.39
N TYR A 157 6.48 -2.71 17.48
CA TYR A 157 7.60 -2.29 18.33
C TYR A 157 7.21 -2.08 19.80
N TYR A 158 5.91 -2.02 20.12
CA TYR A 158 5.40 -1.84 21.48
C TYR A 158 4.90 -3.14 22.13
N THR A 159 4.87 -4.22 21.37
CA THR A 159 4.45 -5.55 21.83
C THR A 159 5.66 -6.46 22.00
N ARG A 160 5.44 -7.66 22.54
CA ARG A 160 6.53 -8.62 22.77
C ARG A 160 7.12 -9.06 21.43
N PRO A 161 8.46 -9.11 21.26
CA PRO A 161 9.10 -9.45 20.00
C PRO A 161 8.63 -10.77 19.38
N LEU A 162 8.35 -11.79 20.21
CA LEU A 162 7.83 -13.08 19.73
C LEU A 162 6.45 -12.94 19.07
N TYR A 163 5.55 -12.16 19.68
CA TYR A 163 4.22 -11.92 19.12
C TYR A 163 4.31 -11.09 17.83
N ALA A 164 5.07 -10.00 17.87
CA ALA A 164 5.30 -9.14 16.71
C ALA A 164 5.94 -9.88 15.53
N SER A 165 6.86 -10.82 15.80
CA SER A 165 7.49 -11.63 14.76
C SER A 165 6.50 -12.62 14.14
N LEU A 166 5.66 -13.26 14.96
CA LEU A 166 4.61 -14.17 14.48
C LEU A 166 3.58 -13.44 13.62
N THR A 167 3.12 -12.26 14.06
CA THR A 167 2.18 -11.44 13.28
C THR A 167 2.81 -10.98 11.97
N ARG A 168 4.09 -10.58 11.98
CA ARG A 168 4.83 -10.21 10.77
C ARG A 168 4.92 -11.37 9.78
N ILE A 169 5.28 -12.58 10.23
CA ILE A 169 5.31 -13.79 9.39
C ILE A 169 3.92 -14.08 8.82
N LEU A 170 2.88 -13.95 9.63
CA LEU A 170 1.50 -14.14 9.17
C LEU A 170 1.11 -13.13 8.08
N ARG A 171 1.50 -11.86 8.20
CA ARG A 171 1.28 -10.85 7.14
C ARG A 171 2.02 -11.21 5.85
N PHE A 172 3.27 -11.71 5.93
CA PHE A 172 4.02 -12.19 4.76
C PHE A 172 3.33 -13.38 4.08
N VAL A 173 2.91 -14.39 4.85
CA VAL A 173 2.23 -15.58 4.31
C VAL A 173 0.89 -15.19 3.70
N ALA A 174 0.11 -14.34 4.36
CA ALA A 174 -1.17 -13.85 3.83
C ALA A 174 -0.98 -13.08 2.52
N PHE A 175 0.05 -12.23 2.42
CA PHE A 175 0.38 -11.52 1.18
C PHE A 175 0.75 -12.50 0.05
N LEU A 176 1.55 -13.54 0.32
CA LEU A 176 1.86 -14.56 -0.68
C LEU A 176 0.60 -15.29 -1.15
N ILE A 177 -0.30 -15.65 -0.24
CA ILE A 177 -1.57 -16.29 -0.60
C ILE A 177 -2.46 -15.34 -1.41
N ALA A 178 -2.53 -14.06 -1.05
CA ALA A 178 -3.34 -13.08 -1.77
C ALA A 178 -2.85 -12.87 -3.22
N VAL A 179 -1.53 -12.77 -3.42
CA VAL A 179 -0.93 -12.54 -4.74
C VAL A 179 -0.94 -13.82 -5.59
N PHE A 180 -0.55 -14.96 -5.02
CA PHE A 180 -0.41 -16.22 -5.78
C PHE A 180 -1.66 -17.08 -5.78
N GLY A 181 -2.61 -16.88 -4.85
CA GLY A 181 -3.81 -17.69 -4.68
C GLY A 181 -4.66 -17.81 -5.95
N PRO A 182 -5.04 -16.70 -6.61
CA PRO A 182 -5.80 -16.76 -7.86
C PRO A 182 -5.05 -17.52 -8.97
N ALA A 183 -3.73 -17.30 -9.09
CA ALA A 183 -2.91 -17.95 -10.11
C ALA A 183 -2.79 -19.46 -9.86
N VAL A 184 -2.57 -19.88 -8.61
CA VAL A 184 -2.53 -21.29 -8.20
C VAL A 184 -3.88 -21.96 -8.45
N TYR A 185 -4.98 -21.28 -8.10
CA TYR A 185 -6.34 -21.79 -8.33
C TYR A 185 -6.62 -22.05 -9.81
N ILE A 186 -6.32 -21.08 -10.68
CA ILE A 186 -6.52 -21.23 -12.13
C ILE A 186 -5.63 -22.35 -12.67
N SER A 187 -4.37 -22.43 -12.21
CA SER A 187 -3.44 -23.48 -12.63
C SER A 187 -3.92 -24.90 -12.31
N LEU A 188 -4.41 -25.12 -11.08
CA LEU A 188 -4.91 -26.42 -10.64
C LEU A 188 -6.22 -26.82 -11.33
N THR A 189 -7.14 -25.87 -11.50
CA THR A 189 -8.47 -26.16 -12.08
C THR A 189 -8.45 -26.26 -13.60
N ALA A 190 -7.55 -25.54 -14.29
CA ALA A 190 -7.50 -25.53 -15.75
C ALA A 190 -6.44 -26.47 -16.35
N PHE A 191 -5.30 -26.67 -15.68
CA PHE A 191 -4.16 -27.42 -16.25
C PHE A 191 -3.80 -28.70 -15.51
N HIS A 192 -3.95 -28.75 -14.17
CA HIS A 192 -3.48 -29.87 -13.35
C HIS A 192 -4.60 -30.48 -12.49
N GLN A 193 -5.71 -30.86 -13.12
CA GLN A 193 -6.87 -31.43 -12.43
C GLN A 193 -6.58 -32.76 -11.71
N GLU A 194 -5.57 -33.49 -12.18
CA GLU A 194 -5.13 -34.78 -11.60
C GLU A 194 -4.54 -34.66 -10.19
N LEU A 195 -4.11 -33.46 -9.79
CA LEU A 195 -3.58 -33.19 -8.44
C LEU A 195 -4.69 -33.02 -7.40
N LEU A 196 -5.95 -32.85 -7.83
CA LEU A 196 -7.08 -32.66 -6.94
C LEU A 196 -7.74 -34.00 -6.59
N PRO A 197 -8.04 -34.24 -5.30
CA PRO A 197 -8.90 -35.34 -4.89
C PRO A 197 -10.21 -35.34 -5.70
N THR A 198 -10.61 -36.50 -6.18
CA THR A 198 -11.81 -36.65 -7.03
C THR A 198 -13.07 -36.09 -6.39
N THR A 199 -13.18 -36.18 -5.05
CA THR A 199 -14.28 -35.60 -4.27
C THR A 199 -14.37 -34.07 -4.43
N LEU A 200 -13.22 -33.37 -4.39
CA LEU A 200 -13.15 -31.91 -4.57
C LEU A 200 -13.40 -31.52 -6.03
N LEU A 201 -12.97 -32.34 -6.98
CA LEU A 201 -13.20 -32.09 -8.39
C LEU A 201 -14.70 -32.17 -8.74
N PHE A 202 -15.42 -33.15 -8.19
CA PHE A 202 -16.88 -33.26 -8.38
C PHE A 202 -17.64 -32.09 -7.77
N THR A 203 -17.22 -31.59 -6.60
CA THR A 203 -17.86 -30.40 -6.00
C THR A 203 -17.61 -29.15 -6.85
N ILE A 204 -16.39 -28.97 -7.36
CA ILE A 204 -16.06 -27.85 -8.27
C ILE A 204 -16.83 -27.95 -9.59
N ALA A 205 -16.94 -29.15 -10.17
CA ALA A 205 -17.66 -29.39 -11.41
C ALA A 205 -19.17 -29.11 -11.27
N LYS A 206 -19.79 -29.57 -10.18
CA LYS A 206 -21.19 -29.24 -9.86
C LYS A 206 -21.40 -27.75 -9.63
N ALA A 207 -20.46 -27.08 -8.97
CA ALA A 207 -20.58 -25.65 -8.73
C ALA A 207 -20.37 -24.79 -9.99
N ARG A 208 -19.74 -25.36 -11.03
CA ARG A 208 -19.69 -24.76 -12.38
C ARG A 208 -20.89 -25.11 -13.27
N GLU A 209 -21.75 -26.01 -12.83
CA GLU A 209 -22.92 -26.44 -13.59
C GLU A 209 -23.97 -25.31 -13.59
N GLY A 210 -23.84 -24.38 -14.52
CA GLY A 210 -24.67 -23.17 -14.62
C GLY A 210 -23.90 -21.88 -14.88
N THR A 211 -22.55 -21.91 -14.89
CA THR A 211 -21.74 -20.71 -15.11
C THR A 211 -21.42 -20.52 -16.60
N PRO A 212 -21.79 -19.37 -17.21
CA PRO A 212 -21.64 -19.17 -18.66
C PRO A 212 -20.21 -18.74 -19.08
N PHE A 213 -19.36 -18.37 -18.12
CA PHE A 213 -18.03 -17.80 -18.39
C PHE A 213 -16.88 -18.75 -18.03
N PRO A 214 -15.75 -18.68 -18.76
CA PRO A 214 -14.51 -19.34 -18.33
C PRO A 214 -13.99 -18.75 -17.02
N ALA A 215 -13.35 -19.59 -16.19
CA ALA A 215 -12.79 -19.24 -14.88
C ALA A 215 -11.95 -17.95 -14.85
N PHE A 216 -11.21 -17.71 -15.93
CA PHE A 216 -10.37 -16.51 -16.07
C PHE A 216 -11.21 -15.23 -16.15
N VAL A 217 -12.28 -15.23 -16.95
CA VAL A 217 -13.16 -14.07 -17.13
C VAL A 217 -13.93 -13.78 -15.84
N GLU A 218 -14.38 -14.85 -15.18
CA GLU A 218 -15.00 -14.81 -13.85
C GLU A 218 -14.08 -14.16 -12.80
N ALA A 219 -12.83 -14.63 -12.70
CA ALA A 219 -11.87 -14.07 -11.76
C ALA A 219 -11.60 -12.57 -12.02
N LEU A 220 -11.54 -12.15 -13.30
CA LEU A 220 -11.32 -10.75 -13.67
C LEU A 220 -12.52 -9.86 -13.28
N ILE A 221 -13.75 -10.32 -13.53
CA ILE A 221 -14.97 -9.59 -13.13
C ILE A 221 -15.04 -9.48 -11.61
N MET A 222 -14.71 -10.55 -10.88
CA MET A 222 -14.71 -10.55 -9.42
C MET A 222 -13.65 -9.60 -8.85
N LEU A 223 -12.45 -9.57 -9.43
CA LEU A 223 -11.38 -8.65 -9.04
C LEU A 223 -11.80 -7.19 -9.28
N PHE A 224 -12.42 -6.90 -10.43
CA PHE A 224 -12.91 -5.57 -10.75
C PHE A 224 -14.05 -5.12 -9.82
N ALA A 225 -15.01 -6.00 -9.53
CA ALA A 225 -16.08 -5.72 -8.59
C ALA A 225 -15.54 -5.47 -7.17
N PHE A 226 -14.53 -6.25 -6.76
CA PHE A 226 -13.86 -6.07 -5.47
C PHE A 226 -13.17 -4.70 -5.38
N GLU A 227 -12.46 -4.26 -6.41
CA GLU A 227 -11.84 -2.93 -6.44
C GLU A 227 -12.87 -1.80 -6.35
N ILE A 228 -14.02 -1.92 -7.03
CA ILE A 228 -15.11 -0.94 -6.91
C ILE A 228 -15.62 -0.85 -5.47
N LEU A 229 -15.83 -1.99 -4.82
CA LEU A 229 -16.30 -2.02 -3.43
C LEU A 229 -15.26 -1.43 -2.47
N ARG A 230 -13.97 -1.71 -2.70
CA ARG A 230 -12.86 -1.17 -1.92
C ARG A 230 -12.76 0.36 -2.06
N GLU A 231 -12.81 0.87 -3.28
CA GLU A 231 -12.78 2.31 -3.58
C GLU A 231 -14.00 3.05 -3.00
N ALA A 232 -15.18 2.41 -3.04
CA ALA A 232 -16.36 2.94 -2.38
C ALA A 232 -16.21 2.95 -0.85
N GLY A 233 -15.59 1.90 -0.29
CA GLY A 233 -15.36 1.75 1.15
C GLY A 233 -14.43 2.80 1.74
N ILE A 234 -13.35 3.17 1.05
CA ILE A 234 -12.37 4.16 1.54
C ILE A 234 -12.91 5.60 1.57
N ARG A 235 -13.88 5.92 0.70
CA ARG A 235 -14.49 7.26 0.60
C ARG A 235 -15.61 7.48 1.60
N LEU A 236 -16.03 6.43 2.30
CA LEU A 236 -17.12 6.49 3.28
C LEU A 236 -16.60 6.53 4.72
N PRO A 237 -17.37 7.11 5.66
CA PRO A 237 -16.98 7.13 7.06
C PRO A 237 -16.68 5.72 7.58
N ARG A 238 -15.66 5.57 8.44
CA ARG A 238 -15.12 4.27 8.92
C ARG A 238 -16.19 3.21 9.26
N PRO A 239 -17.27 3.50 10.00
CA PRO A 239 -18.29 2.49 10.32
C PRO A 239 -19.05 1.98 9.08
N VAL A 240 -19.27 2.85 8.10
CA VAL A 240 -19.99 2.55 6.86
C VAL A 240 -19.08 1.82 5.87
N GLY A 241 -17.81 2.26 5.74
CA GLY A 241 -16.82 1.59 4.90
C GLY A 241 -16.57 0.14 5.32
N GLN A 242 -16.47 -0.12 6.63
CA GLN A 242 -16.36 -1.49 7.16
C GLN A 242 -17.60 -2.35 6.85
N ALA A 243 -18.79 -1.78 6.96
CA ALA A 243 -20.03 -2.49 6.64
C ALA A 243 -20.13 -2.84 5.15
N ILE A 244 -19.72 -1.95 4.24
CA ILE A 244 -19.72 -2.21 2.80
C ILE A 244 -18.71 -3.27 2.41
N GLY A 245 -17.52 -3.29 3.03
CA GLY A 245 -16.56 -4.38 2.81
C GLY A 245 -17.14 -5.74 3.20
N LEU A 246 -17.81 -5.82 4.36
CA LEU A 246 -18.41 -7.06 4.86
C LEU A 246 -19.62 -7.51 4.02
N VAL A 247 -20.54 -6.60 3.70
CA VAL A 247 -21.70 -6.89 2.85
C VAL A 247 -21.27 -7.19 1.43
N GLY A 248 -20.30 -6.45 0.89
CA GLY A 248 -19.76 -6.66 -0.44
C GLY A 248 -19.10 -8.03 -0.61
N ALA A 249 -18.30 -8.46 0.37
CA ALA A 249 -17.72 -9.80 0.39
C ALA A 249 -18.79 -10.89 0.46
N ALA A 250 -19.78 -10.75 1.34
CA ALA A 250 -20.86 -11.72 1.48
C ALA A 250 -21.76 -11.79 0.22
N VAL A 251 -22.06 -10.65 -0.41
CA VAL A 251 -22.88 -10.58 -1.63
C VAL A 251 -22.11 -11.15 -2.81
N LEU A 252 -20.83 -10.81 -2.99
CA LEU A 252 -20.00 -11.41 -4.06
C LEU A 252 -19.81 -12.91 -3.84
N GLY A 253 -19.68 -13.37 -2.60
CA GLY A 253 -19.63 -14.79 -2.25
C GLY A 253 -20.94 -15.52 -2.59
N ALA A 254 -22.08 -14.99 -2.13
CA ALA A 254 -23.39 -15.60 -2.32
C ALA A 254 -23.90 -15.53 -3.77
N THR A 255 -23.68 -14.43 -4.48
CA THR A 255 -24.05 -14.29 -5.90
C THR A 255 -23.05 -14.99 -6.82
N GLY A 256 -21.77 -15.02 -6.43
CA GLY A 256 -20.74 -15.82 -7.07
C GLY A 256 -21.04 -17.32 -6.98
N ALA A 257 -21.61 -17.81 -5.89
CA ALA A 257 -22.02 -19.22 -5.80
C ALA A 257 -23.03 -19.66 -6.88
N GLY A 258 -23.81 -18.74 -7.47
CA GLY A 258 -24.79 -19.03 -8.53
C GLY A 258 -24.34 -18.73 -9.97
N ILE A 259 -23.31 -17.89 -10.17
CA ILE A 259 -22.81 -17.45 -11.50
C ILE A 259 -21.33 -17.82 -11.71
N PHE A 260 -20.59 -18.10 -10.63
CA PHE A 260 -19.12 -18.18 -10.49
C PHE A 260 -18.72 -19.25 -9.42
N GLY A 261 -19.43 -20.39 -9.42
CA GLY A 261 -19.63 -21.22 -8.21
C GLY A 261 -18.40 -21.92 -7.61
N SER A 262 -17.20 -21.72 -8.15
CA SER A 262 -15.99 -22.38 -7.66
C SER A 262 -14.95 -21.46 -7.03
N LEU A 263 -15.11 -20.13 -7.14
CA LEU A 263 -14.20 -19.12 -6.59
C LEU A 263 -14.74 -18.43 -5.32
N SER A 264 -16.05 -18.50 -5.06
CA SER A 264 -16.70 -17.70 -4.02
C SER A 264 -16.27 -18.02 -2.59
N GLU A 265 -16.18 -19.28 -2.17
CA GLU A 265 -15.83 -19.65 -0.78
C GLU A 265 -14.36 -19.40 -0.42
N GLY A 266 -13.46 -19.54 -1.41
CA GLY A 266 -12.03 -19.27 -1.23
C GLY A 266 -11.70 -17.78 -1.25
N VAL A 267 -12.36 -17.02 -2.13
CA VAL A 267 -12.14 -15.58 -2.26
C VAL A 267 -12.78 -14.81 -1.11
N GLU A 268 -13.92 -15.24 -0.53
CA GLU A 268 -14.51 -14.62 0.66
C GLU A 268 -13.53 -14.58 1.85
N ASN A 269 -12.92 -15.73 2.17
CA ASN A 269 -11.93 -15.82 3.25
C ASN A 269 -10.63 -15.09 2.89
N MET A 270 -10.19 -15.15 1.64
CA MET A 270 -8.98 -14.46 1.20
C MET A 270 -9.16 -12.95 1.23
N VAL A 271 -10.29 -12.41 0.76
CA VAL A 271 -10.61 -10.98 0.75
C VAL A 271 -10.80 -10.42 2.17
N HIS A 272 -11.48 -11.16 3.04
CA HIS A 272 -11.70 -10.72 4.42
C HIS A 272 -10.40 -10.71 5.25
N ILE A 273 -9.48 -11.62 4.95
CA ILE A 273 -8.12 -11.63 5.53
C ILE A 273 -7.29 -10.53 4.86
N THR A 274 -7.30 -10.40 3.53
CA THR A 274 -6.48 -9.43 2.79
C THR A 274 -6.88 -7.98 3.10
N GLY A 275 -8.16 -7.65 3.25
CA GLY A 275 -8.57 -6.28 3.64
C GLY A 275 -8.22 -5.89 5.09
N LYS A 276 -7.89 -6.86 5.97
CA LYS A 276 -7.42 -6.60 7.35
C LYS A 276 -5.91 -6.82 7.53
N VAL A 277 -5.30 -7.59 6.63
CA VAL A 277 -3.90 -8.03 6.66
C VAL A 277 -3.08 -7.38 5.54
N GLU A 278 -3.73 -6.59 4.68
CA GLU A 278 -3.06 -5.71 3.74
C GLU A 278 -2.01 -4.95 4.53
N PRO A 279 -0.72 -5.10 4.20
CA PRO A 279 0.25 -4.12 4.66
C PRO A 279 -0.35 -2.76 4.35
N VAL A 280 -0.17 -1.78 5.23
CA VAL A 280 -0.58 -0.41 4.93
C VAL A 280 0.32 0.04 3.78
N MET A 281 -0.06 -0.35 2.56
CA MET A 281 0.58 0.02 1.31
C MET A 281 0.07 1.43 1.09
N LYS A 282 0.82 2.34 1.68
CA LYS A 282 0.43 3.73 1.91
C LYS A 282 0.25 4.50 0.59
N ASN A 283 0.62 3.97 -0.56
CA ASN A 283 0.56 4.73 -1.81
C ASN A 283 -0.73 4.46 -2.59
N HIS A 284 -1.43 5.55 -2.92
CA HIS A 284 -2.66 5.60 -3.72
C HIS A 284 -2.42 5.26 -5.21
N GLU A 285 -1.20 4.87 -5.59
CA GLU A 285 -0.77 4.60 -6.98
C GLU A 285 -0.72 3.11 -7.35
N ILE A 286 -0.80 2.21 -6.36
CA ILE A 286 -0.87 0.75 -6.62
C ILE A 286 -2.19 0.34 -7.30
N TYR A 287 -3.21 1.20 -7.24
CA TYR A 287 -4.50 0.98 -7.93
C TYR A 287 -4.33 0.83 -9.45
N THR A 288 -3.25 1.36 -10.02
CA THR A 288 -2.88 1.20 -11.45
C THR A 288 -1.88 0.05 -11.70
N ASP A 289 -1.16 -0.42 -10.69
CA ASP A 289 -0.03 -1.33 -10.86
C ASP A 289 -0.30 -2.80 -10.52
N CYS A 290 -1.37 -3.11 -9.79
CA CYS A 290 -1.92 -4.47 -9.81
C CYS A 290 -2.23 -4.90 -11.25
N PHE A 291 -2.78 -3.99 -12.08
CA PHE A 291 -2.91 -4.21 -13.53
C PHE A 291 -1.57 -4.41 -14.23
N GLY A 292 -0.48 -3.77 -13.78
CA GLY A 292 0.88 -3.97 -14.27
C GLY A 292 1.45 -5.36 -13.99
N VAL A 293 1.21 -5.91 -12.80
CA VAL A 293 1.57 -7.31 -12.45
C VAL A 293 0.78 -8.29 -13.32
N TYR A 294 -0.52 -8.05 -13.53
CA TYR A 294 -1.34 -8.85 -14.46
C TYR A 294 -0.92 -8.64 -15.93
N LYS A 295 -0.44 -7.45 -16.31
CA LYS A 295 0.09 -7.14 -17.65
C LYS A 295 1.44 -7.80 -17.91
N ASN A 296 2.30 -7.91 -16.90
CA ASN A 296 3.58 -8.63 -16.99
C ASN A 296 3.36 -10.15 -17.05
N ALA A 297 2.36 -10.66 -16.31
CA ALA A 297 1.86 -12.02 -16.49
C ALA A 297 1.27 -12.23 -17.91
N PHE A 298 0.63 -11.20 -18.48
CA PHE A 298 0.12 -11.20 -19.85
C PHE A 298 1.22 -11.16 -20.93
N THR A 299 2.33 -10.45 -20.72
CA THR A 299 3.49 -10.50 -21.64
C THR A 299 4.20 -11.86 -21.56
N ALA A 300 4.34 -12.42 -20.36
CA ALA A 300 4.82 -13.79 -20.18
C ALA A 300 3.89 -14.84 -20.84
N TRP A 301 2.58 -14.58 -20.87
CA TRP A 301 1.59 -15.37 -21.60
C TRP A 301 1.70 -15.23 -23.13
N LYS A 302 2.06 -14.05 -23.64
CA LYS A 302 2.22 -13.78 -25.07
C LYS A 302 3.50 -14.42 -25.65
N ASP A 303 4.56 -14.51 -24.85
CA ASP A 303 5.84 -15.12 -25.23
C ASP A 303 5.82 -16.66 -25.17
N ALA A 304 4.92 -17.23 -24.38
CA ALA A 304 4.60 -18.65 -24.48
C ALA A 304 3.90 -18.91 -25.82
N LYS A 305 4.58 -19.58 -26.77
CA LYS A 305 4.17 -20.00 -28.14
C LYS A 305 2.81 -20.74 -28.24
N ILE A 306 1.74 -20.16 -27.72
CA ILE A 306 0.38 -20.69 -27.64
C ILE A 306 -0.51 -19.99 -28.68
N TYR A 307 -0.18 -18.75 -29.08
CA TYR A 307 -0.90 -18.02 -30.13
C TYR A 307 -0.88 -18.74 -31.49
N ASP A 308 0.26 -19.35 -31.87
CA ASP A 308 0.40 -20.11 -33.12
C ASP A 308 -0.39 -21.43 -33.12
N LYS A 309 -0.63 -22.00 -31.93
CA LYS A 309 -1.46 -23.22 -31.80
C LYS A 309 -2.95 -22.90 -31.79
N LEU A 310 -3.36 -21.73 -31.29
CA LEU A 310 -4.76 -21.29 -31.29
C LEU A 310 -5.23 -20.82 -32.69
N SER A 311 -4.38 -20.18 -33.48
CA SER A 311 -4.74 -19.80 -34.86
C SER A 311 -4.93 -21.01 -35.78
N ALA A 312 -4.12 -22.07 -35.60
CA ALA A 312 -4.23 -23.32 -36.37
C ALA A 312 -5.47 -24.16 -36.02
N VAL A 313 -6.01 -24.02 -34.81
CA VAL A 313 -7.24 -24.72 -34.39
C VAL A 313 -8.49 -23.97 -34.85
N CYS A 314 -8.48 -22.63 -34.82
CA CYS A 314 -9.61 -21.83 -35.30
C CYS A 314 -9.82 -21.90 -36.82
N LEU A 315 -8.76 -22.00 -37.63
CA LEU A 315 -8.86 -22.14 -39.09
C LEU A 315 -9.37 -23.52 -39.56
N LYS A 316 -9.40 -24.53 -38.68
CA LYS A 316 -9.83 -25.89 -39.01
C LYS A 316 -11.31 -26.17 -38.75
N HIS A 317 -12.05 -25.21 -38.19
CA HIS A 317 -13.47 -25.35 -37.87
C HIS A 317 -14.37 -24.36 -38.61
N TRP A 318 -13.80 -23.50 -39.46
CA TRP A 318 -14.53 -22.58 -40.34
C TRP A 318 -14.01 -22.68 -41.79
N GLY A 319 -14.15 -23.86 -42.38
CA GLY A 319 -13.92 -24.15 -43.80
C GLY A 319 -14.93 -25.17 -44.30
#